data_AF-A0A371PE19-F1
#
_entry.id   AF-A0A371PE19-F1
#
_cell.length_a   1.000
_cell.length_b   1.000
_cell.length_c   1.000
_cell.angle_alpha   90.00
_cell.angle_beta   90.00
_cell.angle_gamma   90.00
#
_symmetry.space_group_name_H-M   'P 1'
#
loop_
_entity.id
_entity.type
_entity.pdbx_description
1 polymer ?
#
loop_
_entity_poly.entity_id
_entity_poly.type
_entity_poly.pdbx_seq_one_letter_code
_entity_poly.pdbx_strand_id
1 'polypeptide(L)'
;MLVTSRRMMIGVVVLLMVVMLPQWINESREQEVPSLNAEQIESLRVEYPLYNQMPPLYDGRLPSFEEIVHRSESLVLAEVVQALSDTEFVLSNPLADNPEWNEKKTRLGLEDAVLAYERYELSVIRFIAGKEIEGRFILLSLPWNSGYEPQYKPGMKVILPLGPESGDRAGMYSTSKFGFFYVIDDTNVLTAVEHSSIDRWNGEPVSKVIQAIQEMKKT
;
A
#
# COMPACT_ATOMS: atom_id res chain seq x y z
N MET A 1 -28.05 -50.41 -40.22
CA MET A 1 -26.75 -49.74 -40.47
C MET A 1 -26.65 -48.39 -39.73
N LEU A 2 -27.13 -48.29 -38.49
CA LEU A 2 -27.23 -47.03 -37.70
C LEU A 2 -26.48 -47.07 -36.36
N VAL A 3 -26.01 -48.25 -35.94
CA VAL A 3 -25.39 -48.46 -34.62
C VAL A 3 -23.88 -48.18 -34.64
N THR A 4 -23.23 -48.35 -35.80
CA THR A 4 -21.78 -48.15 -35.97
C THR A 4 -21.38 -46.67 -35.95
N SER A 5 -22.20 -45.74 -36.47
CA SER A 5 -21.84 -44.31 -36.47
C SER A 5 -21.93 -43.66 -35.08
N ARG A 6 -22.89 -44.07 -34.23
CA ARG A 6 -23.00 -43.57 -32.85
C ARG A 6 -21.81 -43.95 -31.97
N ARG A 7 -21.28 -45.18 -32.10
CA ARG A 7 -20.10 -45.63 -31.34
C ARG A 7 -18.82 -44.92 -31.79
N MET A 8 -18.71 -44.62 -33.08
CA MET A 8 -17.57 -43.89 -33.64
C MET A 8 -17.58 -42.41 -33.26
N MET A 9 -18.76 -41.78 -33.19
CA MET A 9 -18.91 -40.37 -32.79
C MET A 9 -18.59 -40.15 -31.30
N ILE A 10 -18.99 -41.08 -30.41
CA ILE A 10 -18.66 -41.01 -28.98
C ILE A 10 -17.14 -41.15 -28.76
N GLY A 11 -16.47 -42.02 -29.51
CA GLY A 11 -15.01 -42.18 -29.42
C GLY A 11 -14.24 -40.91 -29.79
N VAL A 12 -14.67 -40.20 -30.84
CA VAL A 12 -14.03 -38.95 -31.28
C VAL A 12 -14.26 -37.80 -30.29
N VAL A 13 -15.45 -37.70 -29.67
CA VAL A 13 -15.74 -36.67 -28.66
C VAL A 13 -14.94 -36.91 -27.37
N VAL A 14 -14.81 -38.16 -26.91
CA VAL A 14 -14.00 -38.49 -25.74
C VAL A 14 -12.52 -38.22 -26.01
N LEU A 15 -12.03 -38.54 -27.21
CA LEU A 15 -10.64 -38.25 -27.60
C LEU A 15 -10.36 -36.74 -27.65
N LEU A 16 -11.29 -35.94 -28.18
CA LEU A 16 -11.18 -34.47 -28.21
C LEU A 16 -11.20 -33.85 -26.80
N MET A 17 -12.02 -34.36 -25.89
CA MET A 17 -11.99 -33.90 -24.48
C MET A 17 -10.65 -34.25 -23.80
N VAL A 18 -10.11 -35.45 -24.01
CA VAL A 18 -8.84 -35.88 -23.39
C VAL A 18 -7.63 -35.11 -23.94
N VAL A 19 -7.68 -34.62 -25.17
CA VAL A 19 -6.59 -33.80 -25.77
C VAL A 19 -6.72 -32.31 -25.42
N MET A 20 -7.94 -31.80 -25.17
CA MET A 20 -8.14 -30.39 -24.76
C MET A 20 -8.05 -30.14 -23.25
N LEU A 21 -8.36 -31.13 -22.41
CA LEU A 21 -8.24 -31.02 -20.95
C LEU A 21 -6.82 -30.66 -20.45
N PRO A 22 -5.72 -31.23 -21.00
CA PRO A 22 -4.36 -30.90 -20.55
C PRO A 22 -3.93 -29.48 -20.90
N GLN A 23 -4.45 -28.90 -21.99
CA GLN A 23 -4.08 -27.53 -22.40
C GLN A 23 -4.73 -26.48 -21.50
N TRP A 24 -5.98 -26.69 -21.09
CA TRP A 24 -6.67 -25.82 -20.12
C TRP A 24 -6.11 -25.94 -18.69
N ILE A 25 -5.64 -27.12 -18.29
CA ILE A 25 -5.02 -27.32 -16.97
C ILE A 25 -3.63 -26.65 -16.88
N ASN A 26 -2.94 -26.48 -18.01
CA ASN A 26 -1.61 -25.87 -18.03
C ASN A 26 -1.65 -24.33 -17.98
N GLU A 27 -2.73 -23.69 -18.43
CA GLU A 27 -2.93 -22.23 -18.34
C GLU A 27 -3.32 -21.74 -16.93
N SER A 28 -3.74 -22.64 -16.04
CA SER A 28 -4.14 -22.30 -14.66
C SER A 28 -3.07 -22.62 -13.60
N ARG A 29 -1.86 -23.04 -14.02
CA ARG A 29 -0.69 -22.91 -13.17
C ARG A 29 -0.28 -21.45 -13.19
N GLU A 30 -0.73 -20.67 -12.20
CA GLU A 30 -0.02 -19.47 -11.79
C GLU A 30 1.46 -19.86 -11.68
N GLN A 31 2.27 -19.33 -12.59
CA GLN A 31 3.69 -19.57 -12.58
C GLN A 31 4.19 -19.03 -11.25
N GLU A 32 4.66 -19.90 -10.34
CA GLU A 32 5.13 -19.48 -9.02
C GLU A 32 6.23 -18.43 -9.22
N VAL A 33 5.89 -17.18 -8.90
CA VAL A 33 6.86 -16.08 -8.92
C VAL A 33 7.87 -16.38 -7.80
N PRO A 34 9.16 -16.54 -8.11
CA PRO A 34 10.16 -16.78 -7.08
C PRO A 34 10.41 -15.51 -6.26
N SER A 35 10.76 -15.68 -4.98
CA SER A 35 11.27 -14.58 -4.17
C SER A 35 12.59 -14.06 -4.74
N LEU A 36 12.82 -12.76 -4.63
CA LEU A 36 14.08 -12.14 -5.01
C LEU A 36 15.20 -12.60 -4.08
N ASN A 37 16.38 -12.84 -4.65
CA ASN A 37 17.57 -13.12 -3.86
C ASN A 37 18.23 -11.81 -3.36
N ALA A 38 19.22 -11.95 -2.47
CA ALA A 38 19.88 -10.80 -1.84
C ALA A 38 20.59 -9.87 -2.85
N GLU A 39 21.22 -10.41 -3.89
CA GLU A 39 21.90 -9.61 -4.91
C GLU A 39 20.90 -8.79 -5.73
N GLN A 40 19.76 -9.38 -6.08
CA GLN A 40 18.67 -8.69 -6.77
C GLN A 40 18.10 -7.57 -5.89
N ILE A 41 17.81 -7.86 -4.62
CA ILE A 41 17.31 -6.87 -3.67
C ILE A 41 18.28 -5.69 -3.55
N GLU A 42 19.58 -5.97 -3.36
CA GLU A 42 20.61 -4.95 -3.23
C GLU A 42 20.69 -4.07 -4.49
N SER A 43 20.64 -4.67 -5.67
CA SER A 43 20.66 -3.92 -6.93
C SER A 43 19.46 -2.97 -7.08
N LEU A 44 18.29 -3.35 -6.57
CA LEU A 44 17.07 -2.56 -6.61
C LEU A 44 17.05 -1.42 -5.58
N ARG A 45 17.89 -1.46 -4.53
CA ARG A 45 17.93 -0.40 -3.50
C ARG A 45 18.41 0.95 -4.02
N VAL A 46 19.08 0.98 -5.18
CA VAL A 46 19.43 2.23 -5.87
C VAL A 46 18.18 3.01 -6.26
N GLU A 47 17.14 2.32 -6.71
CA GLU A 47 15.87 2.93 -7.12
C GLU A 47 14.84 2.96 -5.98
N TYR A 48 14.86 1.95 -5.12
CA TYR A 48 13.91 1.71 -4.02
C TYR A 48 14.59 1.71 -2.65
N PRO A 49 15.01 2.90 -2.15
CA PRO A 49 15.82 2.99 -0.95
C PRO A 49 15.04 2.64 0.33
N LEU A 50 15.82 2.28 1.36
CA LEU A 50 15.34 2.10 2.73
C LEU A 50 15.26 3.42 3.48
N TYR A 51 14.28 3.54 4.36
CA TYR A 51 13.99 4.72 5.18
C TYR A 51 14.02 4.36 6.67
N ASN A 52 15.15 3.84 7.13
CA ASN A 52 15.33 3.36 8.51
C ASN A 52 15.50 4.49 9.54
N GLN A 53 15.82 5.69 9.07
CA GLN A 53 16.00 6.85 9.95
C GLN A 53 14.66 7.33 10.50
N MET A 54 14.67 7.91 11.69
CA MET A 54 13.50 8.55 12.29
C MET A 54 13.75 10.06 12.43
N PRO A 55 12.70 10.90 12.38
CA PRO A 55 12.83 12.32 12.64
C PRO A 55 13.53 12.59 13.99
N PRO A 56 14.29 13.68 14.13
CA PRO A 56 14.90 14.05 15.40
C PRO A 56 13.85 14.13 16.50
N LEU A 57 14.23 13.72 17.72
CA LEU A 57 13.37 13.71 18.91
C LEU A 57 12.22 12.68 18.87
N TYR A 58 12.17 11.78 17.87
CA TYR A 58 11.29 10.63 17.94
C TYR A 58 11.78 9.66 19.03
N ASP A 59 10.99 9.50 20.10
CA ASP A 59 11.24 8.60 21.23
C ASP A 59 10.15 7.51 21.38
N GLY A 60 9.27 7.41 20.38
CA GLY A 60 8.16 6.47 20.35
C GLY A 60 8.58 5.02 20.10
N ARG A 61 7.68 4.08 20.42
CA ARG A 61 7.82 2.67 20.02
C ARG A 61 7.46 2.51 18.54
N LEU A 62 8.32 1.83 17.79
CA LEU A 62 8.02 1.44 16.41
C LEU A 62 6.88 0.40 16.37
N PRO A 63 5.86 0.60 15.53
CA PRO A 63 4.77 -0.36 15.39
C PRO A 63 5.23 -1.60 14.62
N SER A 64 4.68 -2.76 14.93
CA SER A 64 4.86 -3.96 14.12
C SER A 64 4.04 -3.86 12.81
N PHE A 65 4.41 -4.63 11.80
CA PHE A 65 3.65 -4.71 10.56
C PHE A 65 2.19 -5.13 10.80
N GLU A 66 1.98 -6.13 11.65
CA GLU A 66 0.65 -6.61 12.03
C GLU A 66 -0.17 -5.50 12.73
N GLU A 67 0.45 -4.75 13.65
CA GLU A 67 -0.21 -3.61 14.29
C GLU A 67 -0.63 -2.54 13.27
N ILE A 68 0.20 -2.26 12.27
CA ILE A 68 -0.14 -1.35 11.18
C ILE A 68 -1.33 -1.87 10.36
N VAL A 69 -1.31 -3.15 9.97
CA VAL A 69 -2.40 -3.78 9.22
C VAL A 69 -3.72 -3.72 9.98
N HIS A 70 -3.73 -3.98 11.29
CA HIS A 70 -4.96 -3.90 12.09
C HIS A 70 -5.46 -2.46 12.25
N ARG A 71 -4.56 -1.50 12.50
CA ARG A 71 -4.92 -0.09 12.74
C ARG A 71 -5.34 0.68 11.49
N SER A 72 -4.84 0.31 10.31
CA SER A 72 -5.20 0.99 9.07
C SER A 72 -6.67 0.76 8.72
N GLU A 73 -7.38 1.78 8.25
CA GLU A 73 -8.77 1.62 7.83
C GLU A 73 -8.87 0.89 6.49
N SER A 74 -7.91 1.11 5.60
CA SER A 74 -7.83 0.46 4.29
C SER A 74 -6.40 0.04 3.98
N LEU A 75 -6.24 -1.02 3.18
CA LEU A 75 -4.99 -1.38 2.52
C LEU A 75 -5.25 -1.54 1.03
N VAL A 76 -4.39 -0.93 0.20
CA VAL A 76 -4.53 -0.91 -1.25
C VAL A 76 -3.19 -1.14 -1.93
N LEU A 77 -3.24 -1.74 -3.13
CA LEU A 77 -2.22 -1.62 -4.16
C LEU A 77 -2.60 -0.45 -5.05
N ALA A 78 -1.71 0.54 -5.17
CA ALA A 78 -1.96 1.77 -5.91
C ALA A 78 -0.75 2.18 -6.74
N GLU A 79 -0.99 3.02 -7.73
CA GLU A 79 0.04 3.69 -8.53
C GLU A 79 0.06 5.19 -8.20
N VAL A 80 1.26 5.75 -8.04
CA VAL A 80 1.46 7.19 -7.91
C VAL A 80 1.23 7.84 -9.26
N VAL A 81 0.21 8.70 -9.35
CA VAL A 81 -0.12 9.43 -10.58
C VAL A 81 0.79 10.64 -10.71
N GLN A 82 0.83 11.50 -9.68
CA GLN A 82 1.60 12.73 -9.67
C GLN A 82 1.75 13.31 -8.26
N ALA A 83 2.78 14.16 -8.08
CA ALA A 83 2.82 15.10 -6.97
C ALA A 83 1.91 16.30 -7.29
N LEU A 84 1.19 16.77 -6.28
CA LEU A 84 0.35 17.97 -6.35
C LEU A 84 1.09 19.13 -5.67
N SER A 85 0.58 20.36 -5.85
CA SER A 85 1.11 21.49 -5.10
C SER A 85 0.92 21.28 -3.60
N ASP A 86 1.92 21.68 -2.83
CA ASP A 86 1.87 21.67 -1.38
C ASP A 86 0.67 22.50 -0.89
N THR A 87 0.18 22.14 0.29
CA THR A 87 -0.91 22.86 0.95
C THR A 87 -0.61 23.02 2.42
N GLU A 88 -1.24 24.01 3.02
CA GLU A 88 -1.12 24.27 4.44
C GLU A 88 -2.45 23.98 5.14
N PHE A 89 -2.38 23.40 6.33
CA PHE A 89 -3.52 23.20 7.21
C PHE A 89 -3.23 23.77 8.59
N VAL A 90 -4.24 24.40 9.18
CA VAL A 90 -4.19 24.81 10.58
C VAL A 90 -4.17 23.56 11.45
N LEU A 91 -3.25 23.52 12.41
CA LEU A 91 -3.22 22.47 13.41
C LEU A 91 -4.47 22.58 14.27
N SER A 92 -5.26 21.50 14.28
CA SER A 92 -6.47 21.42 15.08
C SER A 92 -6.13 21.65 16.54
N ASN A 93 -6.67 22.73 17.11
CA ASN A 93 -6.50 23.05 18.51
C ASN A 93 -7.71 22.56 19.31
N PRO A 94 -7.54 21.60 20.24
CA PRO A 94 -8.66 21.08 21.03
C PRO A 94 -9.30 22.12 21.95
N LEU A 95 -8.65 23.29 22.14
CA LEU A 95 -9.17 24.43 22.89
C LEU A 95 -9.73 25.55 22.00
N ALA A 96 -9.87 25.33 20.69
CA ALA A 96 -10.35 26.36 19.75
C ALA A 96 -11.72 26.94 20.13
N ASP A 97 -12.61 26.11 20.70
CA ASP A 97 -13.94 26.55 21.14
C ASP A 97 -13.96 27.15 22.56
N ASN A 98 -12.81 27.20 23.25
CA ASN A 98 -12.71 27.75 24.61
C ASN A 98 -12.53 29.29 24.56
N PRO A 99 -13.50 30.08 25.06
CA PRO A 99 -13.43 31.54 25.01
C PRO A 99 -12.22 32.10 25.78
N GLU A 100 -11.88 31.54 26.94
CA GLU A 100 -10.74 31.98 27.76
C GLU A 100 -9.41 31.74 27.04
N TRP A 101 -9.31 30.63 26.30
CA TRP A 101 -8.14 30.34 25.48
C TRP A 101 -8.01 31.36 24.33
N ASN A 102 -9.11 31.67 23.64
CA ASN A 102 -9.11 32.62 22.53
C ASN A 102 -8.78 34.05 22.97
N GLU A 103 -9.29 34.49 24.12
CA GLU A 103 -8.92 35.77 24.74
C GLU A 103 -7.44 35.79 25.11
N LYS A 104 -6.93 34.71 25.73
CA LYS A 104 -5.51 34.60 26.08
C LYS A 104 -4.61 34.61 24.85
N LYS A 105 -4.98 33.87 23.80
CA LYS A 105 -4.28 33.82 22.51
C LYS A 105 -4.19 35.21 21.89
N THR A 106 -5.31 35.91 21.81
CA THR A 106 -5.39 37.29 21.30
C THR A 106 -4.52 38.25 22.13
N ARG A 107 -4.62 38.19 23.46
CA ARG A 107 -3.83 39.04 24.37
C ARG A 107 -2.32 38.82 24.22
N LEU A 108 -1.91 37.58 23.96
CA LEU A 108 -0.50 37.21 23.79
C LEU A 108 0.00 37.36 22.35
N GLY A 109 -0.87 37.75 21.41
CA GLY A 109 -0.52 37.84 19.98
C GLY A 109 -0.10 36.51 19.38
N LEU A 110 -0.65 35.40 19.89
CA LEU A 110 -0.34 34.06 19.38
C LEU A 110 -1.23 33.76 18.17
N GLU A 111 -0.65 33.19 17.11
CA GLU A 111 -1.37 32.73 15.92
C GLU A 111 -1.61 31.21 16.00
N ASP A 112 -2.52 30.69 15.17
CA ASP A 112 -2.63 29.24 15.06
C ASP A 112 -1.41 28.69 14.35
N ALA A 113 -0.94 27.54 14.82
CA ALA A 113 0.13 26.84 14.14
C ALA A 113 -0.38 26.28 12.82
N VAL A 114 0.37 26.52 11.75
CA VAL A 114 0.07 26.03 10.40
C VAL A 114 1.14 25.01 10.03
N LEU A 115 0.72 23.88 9.45
CA LEU A 115 1.62 22.87 8.91
C LEU A 115 1.44 22.78 7.40
N ALA A 116 2.55 22.84 6.69
CA ALA A 116 2.62 22.47 5.30
C ALA A 116 2.52 20.94 5.16
N TYR A 117 1.97 20.48 4.04
CA TYR A 117 1.82 19.09 3.65
C TYR A 117 2.17 18.94 2.18
N GLU A 118 3.00 17.93 1.90
CA GLU A 118 3.17 17.42 0.55
C GLU A 118 1.95 16.56 0.19
N ARG A 119 1.56 16.60 -1.08
CA ARG A 119 0.36 15.90 -1.57
C ARG A 119 0.66 15.08 -2.80
N TYR A 120 0.13 13.87 -2.81
CA TYR A 120 0.29 12.95 -3.93
C TYR A 120 -1.07 12.41 -4.35
N GLU A 121 -1.36 12.43 -5.65
CA GLU A 121 -2.52 11.75 -6.21
C GLU A 121 -2.12 10.31 -6.54
N LEU A 122 -2.88 9.35 -6.02
CA LEU A 122 -2.71 7.93 -6.29
C LEU A 122 -3.97 7.35 -6.92
N SER A 123 -3.79 6.37 -7.79
CA SER A 123 -4.88 5.58 -8.38
C SER A 123 -4.85 4.18 -7.80
N VAL A 124 -5.96 3.72 -7.23
CA VAL A 124 -6.11 2.35 -6.75
C VAL A 124 -6.08 1.40 -7.94
N ILE A 125 -5.15 0.44 -7.92
CA ILE A 125 -5.11 -0.69 -8.85
C ILE A 125 -5.97 -1.82 -8.28
N ARG A 126 -5.81 -2.10 -6.98
CA ARG A 126 -6.51 -3.18 -6.30
C ARG A 126 -6.73 -2.84 -4.83
N PHE A 127 -7.97 -2.99 -4.38
CA PHE A 127 -8.29 -3.06 -2.97
C PHE A 127 -7.80 -4.38 -2.35
N ILE A 128 -7.14 -4.30 -1.18
CA ILE A 128 -6.57 -5.47 -0.50
C ILE A 128 -7.44 -5.87 0.69
N ALA A 129 -7.68 -4.95 1.64
CA ALA A 129 -8.41 -5.24 2.87
C ALA A 129 -8.91 -3.98 3.60
N GLY A 130 -9.89 -4.13 4.49
CA GLY A 130 -10.46 -3.03 5.28
C GLY A 130 -11.67 -2.37 4.61
N LYS A 131 -11.74 -1.04 4.64
CA LYS A 131 -12.76 -0.26 3.93
C LYS A 131 -12.33 -0.01 2.49
N GLU A 132 -13.25 -0.26 1.57
CA GLU A 132 -12.99 -0.09 0.16
C GLU A 132 -12.73 1.38 -0.20
N ILE A 133 -11.72 1.58 -1.06
CA ILE A 133 -11.38 2.85 -1.67
C ILE A 133 -11.28 2.57 -3.16
N GLU A 134 -12.08 3.29 -3.96
CA GLU A 134 -12.10 3.14 -5.41
C GLU A 134 -11.53 4.38 -6.09
N GLY A 135 -11.01 4.18 -7.30
CA GLY A 135 -10.55 5.27 -8.15
C GLY A 135 -9.30 5.95 -7.59
N ARG A 136 -9.36 7.27 -7.42
CA ARG A 136 -8.21 8.08 -7.02
C ARG A 136 -8.38 8.68 -5.64
N PHE A 137 -7.28 8.82 -4.92
CA PHE A 137 -7.25 9.44 -3.61
C PHE A 137 -6.00 10.30 -3.43
N ILE A 138 -6.05 11.19 -2.43
CA ILE A 138 -4.93 12.06 -2.07
C ILE A 138 -4.25 11.50 -0.84
N LEU A 139 -2.95 11.24 -0.97
CA LEU A 139 -2.06 10.93 0.14
C LEU A 139 -1.37 12.20 0.63
N LEU A 140 -1.41 12.42 1.93
CA LEU A 140 -0.69 13.48 2.63
C LEU A 140 0.59 12.93 3.24
N SER A 141 1.68 13.67 3.07
CA SER A 141 2.90 13.48 3.86
C SER A 141 3.33 14.80 4.50
N LEU A 142 3.93 14.71 5.67
CA LEU A 142 4.44 15.87 6.39
C LEU A 142 5.83 16.23 5.86
N PRO A 143 6.16 17.50 5.57
CA PRO A 143 7.45 17.90 5.02
C PRO A 143 8.63 17.53 5.92
N TRP A 144 8.45 17.51 7.25
CA TRP A 144 9.51 17.07 8.16
C TRP A 144 9.81 15.57 8.09
N ASN A 145 8.96 14.78 7.41
CA ASN A 145 9.22 13.38 7.10
C ASN A 145 10.07 13.23 5.83
N SER A 146 10.36 14.33 5.12
CA SER A 146 11.25 14.30 3.97
C SER A 146 12.62 13.75 4.38
N GLY A 147 13.06 12.67 3.72
CA GLY A 147 14.25 11.91 4.08
C GLY A 147 14.04 10.81 5.13
N TYR A 148 12.88 10.77 5.79
CA TYR A 148 12.48 9.75 6.76
C TYR A 148 11.33 8.84 6.28
N GLU A 149 10.68 9.20 5.16
CA GLU A 149 9.61 8.43 4.50
C GLU A 149 9.87 8.27 3.00
N PRO A 150 9.33 7.20 2.38
CA PRO A 150 9.37 7.00 0.93
C PRO A 150 8.94 8.22 0.12
N GLN A 151 9.79 8.62 -0.83
CA GLN A 151 9.40 9.60 -1.84
C GLN A 151 8.54 8.95 -2.93
N TYR A 152 7.41 9.58 -3.25
CA TYR A 152 6.46 9.08 -4.23
C TYR A 152 6.77 9.66 -5.61
N LYS A 153 7.22 8.81 -6.53
CA LYS A 153 7.51 9.19 -7.92
C LYS A 153 6.37 8.74 -8.84
N PRO A 154 5.96 9.55 -9.84
CA PRO A 154 4.98 9.13 -10.83
C PRO A 154 5.32 7.76 -11.46
N GLY A 155 4.31 6.90 -11.61
CA GLY A 155 4.45 5.53 -12.12
C GLY A 155 4.86 4.49 -11.09
N MET A 156 5.27 4.89 -9.89
CA MET A 156 5.62 3.95 -8.83
C MET A 156 4.38 3.21 -8.33
N LYS A 157 4.46 1.88 -8.27
CA LYS A 157 3.42 1.03 -7.68
C LYS A 157 3.78 0.68 -6.24
N VAL A 158 2.79 0.73 -5.36
CA VAL A 158 2.98 0.63 -3.91
C VAL A 158 1.82 -0.10 -3.24
N ILE A 159 2.13 -0.88 -2.19
CA ILE A 159 1.13 -1.34 -1.23
C ILE A 159 1.20 -0.45 -0.01
N LEU A 160 0.05 0.11 0.37
CA LEU A 160 -0.04 1.13 1.42
C LEU A 160 -1.13 0.78 2.43
N PRO A 161 -0.83 0.86 3.74
CA PRO A 161 -1.85 1.03 4.76
C PRO A 161 -2.31 2.48 4.78
N LEU A 162 -3.62 2.71 4.83
CA LEU A 162 -4.23 4.04 4.79
C LEU A 162 -5.05 4.29 6.06
N GLY A 163 -4.76 5.42 6.71
CA GLY A 163 -5.61 6.02 7.73
C GLY A 163 -6.30 7.25 7.13
N PRO A 164 -7.62 7.42 7.26
CA PRO A 164 -8.26 8.61 6.76
C PRO A 164 -7.95 9.81 7.66
N GLU A 165 -7.84 10.96 7.03
CA GLU A 165 -7.74 12.23 7.72
C GLU A 165 -9.13 12.75 8.12
N SER A 166 -9.16 13.69 9.07
CA SER A 166 -10.37 14.28 9.62
C SER A 166 -10.37 15.81 9.54
N GLY A 167 -11.51 16.44 9.85
CA GLY A 167 -11.67 17.90 9.79
C GLY A 167 -11.47 18.44 8.38
N ASP A 168 -10.67 19.50 8.24
CA ASP A 168 -10.39 20.16 6.95
C ASP A 168 -9.60 19.29 5.96
N ARG A 169 -9.11 18.13 6.41
CA ARG A 169 -8.41 17.13 5.60
C ARG A 169 -9.29 15.94 5.24
N ALA A 170 -10.58 15.97 5.58
CA ALA A 170 -11.49 14.86 5.30
C ALA A 170 -11.50 14.47 3.80
N GLY A 171 -11.43 13.17 3.54
CA GLY A 171 -11.31 12.61 2.18
C GLY A 171 -9.88 12.43 1.68
N MET A 172 -8.88 12.86 2.47
CA MET A 172 -7.46 12.57 2.25
C MET A 172 -7.00 11.46 3.19
N TYR A 173 -5.81 10.91 2.93
CA TYR A 173 -5.27 9.79 3.67
C TYR A 173 -3.83 10.05 4.09
N SER A 174 -3.41 9.42 5.18
CA SER A 174 -2.01 9.28 5.58
C SER A 174 -1.61 7.80 5.61
N THR A 175 -0.31 7.54 5.60
CA THR A 175 0.23 6.18 5.58
C THR A 175 1.35 6.01 6.61
N SER A 176 1.89 4.79 6.71
CA SER A 176 3.03 4.46 7.55
C SER A 176 4.02 3.62 6.77
N LYS A 177 5.30 4.02 6.81
CA LYS A 177 6.40 3.26 6.20
C LYS A 177 6.55 1.84 6.76
N PHE A 178 6.04 1.57 7.96
CA PHE A 178 6.07 0.24 8.60
C PHE A 178 5.04 -0.77 8.05
N GLY A 179 4.23 -0.37 7.06
CA GLY A 179 3.45 -1.30 6.23
C GLY A 179 3.57 -1.00 4.74
N PHE A 180 4.53 -0.16 4.36
CA PHE A 180 4.74 0.27 2.99
C PHE A 180 5.59 -0.76 2.23
N PHE A 181 5.13 -1.10 1.03
CA PHE A 181 5.92 -1.86 0.07
C PHE A 181 6.01 -1.15 -1.28
N TYR A 182 7.20 -1.14 -1.86
CA TYR A 182 7.37 -0.93 -3.30
C TYR A 182 6.96 -2.19 -4.04
N VAL A 183 6.35 -2.05 -5.21
CA VAL A 183 5.99 -3.16 -6.09
C VAL A 183 6.87 -3.10 -7.33
N ILE A 184 7.66 -4.15 -7.52
CA ILE A 184 8.68 -4.25 -8.56
C ILE A 184 8.13 -5.11 -9.69
N ASP A 185 8.07 -4.53 -10.90
CA ASP A 185 7.64 -5.19 -12.13
C ASP A 185 6.32 -5.97 -12.01
N ASP A 186 5.42 -5.52 -11.13
CA ASP A 186 4.14 -6.18 -10.79
C ASP A 186 4.25 -7.58 -10.13
N THR A 187 5.45 -8.09 -9.86
CA THR A 187 5.65 -9.47 -9.39
C THR A 187 6.07 -9.56 -7.93
N ASN A 188 7.01 -8.73 -7.48
CA ASN A 188 7.64 -8.82 -6.17
C ASN A 188 7.51 -7.51 -5.39
N VAL A 189 7.73 -7.57 -4.09
CA VAL A 189 7.74 -6.37 -3.24
C VAL A 189 9.10 -6.12 -2.61
N LEU A 190 9.38 -4.85 -2.29
CA LEU A 190 10.46 -4.47 -1.39
C LEU A 190 9.91 -3.65 -0.23
N THR A 191 10.40 -3.90 0.99
CA THR A 191 10.04 -3.11 2.16
C THR A 191 10.71 -1.74 2.10
N ALA A 192 10.05 -0.70 2.60
CA ALA A 192 10.67 0.62 2.77
C ALA A 192 11.49 0.75 4.06
N VAL A 193 11.44 -0.23 4.95
CA VAL A 193 12.18 -0.25 6.21
C VAL A 193 12.73 -1.64 6.50
N GLU A 194 13.83 -1.67 7.25
CA GLU A 194 14.36 -2.87 7.90
C GLU A 194 13.78 -2.94 9.32
N HIS A 195 12.91 -3.92 9.53
CA HIS A 195 12.30 -4.17 10.82
C HIS A 195 11.87 -5.63 10.92
N SER A 196 12.19 -6.28 12.03
CA SER A 196 11.98 -7.73 12.21
C SER A 196 10.54 -8.21 11.98
N SER A 197 9.55 -7.35 12.16
CA SER A 197 8.14 -7.65 11.91
C SER A 197 7.73 -7.65 10.43
N ILE A 198 8.50 -7.02 9.53
CA ILE A 198 8.18 -6.88 8.10
C ILE A 198 9.25 -7.50 7.17
N ASP A 199 10.50 -7.64 7.62
CA ASP A 199 11.63 -8.08 6.79
C ASP A 199 11.40 -9.41 6.07
N ARG A 200 10.62 -10.31 6.68
CA ARG A 200 10.27 -11.61 6.07
C ARG A 200 9.51 -11.49 4.73
N TRP A 201 8.99 -10.31 4.42
CA TRP A 201 8.25 -10.03 3.19
C TRP A 201 9.11 -9.34 2.12
N ASN A 202 10.34 -8.94 2.46
CA ASN A 202 11.21 -8.24 1.52
C ASN A 202 11.67 -9.19 0.39
N GLY A 203 11.36 -8.84 -0.86
CA GLY A 203 11.61 -9.67 -2.05
C GLY A 203 10.53 -10.70 -2.36
N GLU A 204 9.48 -10.83 -1.53
CA GLU A 204 8.43 -11.83 -1.72
C GLU A 204 7.47 -11.46 -2.86
N PRO A 205 6.76 -12.43 -3.44
CA PRO A 205 5.72 -12.17 -4.43
C PRO A 205 4.59 -11.29 -3.90
N VAL A 206 4.10 -10.38 -4.72
CA VAL A 206 2.98 -9.47 -4.41
C VAL A 206 1.75 -10.26 -3.93
N SER A 207 1.42 -11.37 -4.60
CA SER A 207 0.27 -12.22 -4.26
C SER A 207 0.36 -12.78 -2.83
N LYS A 208 1.55 -13.26 -2.44
CA LYS A 208 1.80 -13.82 -1.11
C LYS A 208 1.66 -12.77 -0.01
N VAL A 209 2.17 -11.56 -0.25
CA VAL A 209 2.06 -10.45 0.70
C VAL A 209 0.61 -9.98 0.84
N ILE A 210 -0.12 -9.85 -0.27
CA ILE A 210 -1.56 -9.52 -0.27
C ILE A 210 -2.35 -10.56 0.51
N GLN A 211 -2.11 -11.86 0.28
CA GLN A 211 -2.79 -12.92 1.02
C GLN A 211 -2.53 -12.81 2.52
N ALA A 212 -1.26 -12.61 2.92
CA ALA A 212 -0.90 -12.47 4.32
C ALA A 212 -1.57 -11.27 4.98
N ILE A 213 -1.65 -10.12 4.30
CA ILE A 213 -2.37 -8.93 4.79
C ILE A 213 -3.86 -9.26 5.02
N GLN A 214 -4.49 -9.96 4.07
CA GLN A 214 -5.89 -10.35 4.16
C GLN A 214 -6.16 -11.32 5.31
N GLU A 215 -5.22 -12.24 5.58
CA GLU A 215 -5.30 -13.15 6.72
C GLU A 215 -5.14 -12.40 8.05
N MET A 216 -4.15 -11.50 8.15
CA MET A 216 -3.97 -10.65 9.33
C MET A 216 -5.22 -9.80 9.61
N LYS A 217 -5.81 -9.17 8.58
CA LYS A 217 -6.97 -8.29 8.78
C LYS A 217 -8.25 -9.00 9.27
N LYS A 218 -8.34 -10.32 9.10
CA LYS A 218 -9.47 -11.13 9.59
C LYS A 218 -9.38 -11.49 11.07
N THR A 219 -8.18 -11.38 11.65
CA THR A 219 -7.90 -11.71 13.05
C THR A 219 -8.18 -10.51 13.94
#